data_AF-A0A961MEV7-F1
#
_entry.id   AF-A0A961MEV7-F1
#
_cell.length_a   1.000
_cell.length_b   1.000
_cell.length_c   1.000
_cell.angle_alpha   90.00
_cell.angle_beta   90.00
_cell.angle_gamma   90.00
#
_symmetry.space_group_name_H-M   'P 1'
#
loop_
_entity.id
_entity.type
_entity.pdbx_description
1 polymer ?
#
loop_
_entity_poly.entity_id
_entity_poly.type
_entity_poly.pdbx_seq_one_letter_code
_entity_poly.pdbx_strand_id
1 'polypeptide(L)'
;MSETIAPAAEDLRRLSALIAELPQVVDRVSAARQSGQLSEIEISALVAAAARLFADRMDRDPATVLDVPPDRLNATQAVMLIKALMEVTDINLFDLAIWYRRAG
;
A
#
# COMPACT_ATOMS: atom_id res chain seq x y z
N MET A 1 22.24 30.85 -14.08
CA MET A 1 22.23 29.38 -13.93
C MET A 1 21.27 29.06 -12.82
N SER A 2 20.00 28.84 -13.16
CA SER A 2 19.00 28.39 -12.19
C SER A 2 19.15 26.89 -12.03
N GLU A 3 19.58 26.46 -10.86
CA GLU A 3 19.61 25.06 -10.47
C GLU A 3 18.18 24.49 -10.53
N THR A 4 17.95 23.57 -11.45
CA THR A 4 16.80 22.67 -11.47
C THR A 4 16.88 21.77 -10.24
N ILE A 5 16.46 22.28 -9.08
CA ILE A 5 16.25 21.43 -7.91
C ILE A 5 15.05 20.54 -8.24
N ALA A 6 15.37 19.26 -8.39
CA ALA A 6 14.67 18.26 -9.18
C ALA A 6 13.19 18.03 -8.76
N PRO A 7 12.27 17.84 -9.73
CA PRO A 7 10.85 17.56 -9.46
C PRO A 7 10.62 16.39 -8.48
N ALA A 8 11.55 15.43 -8.42
CA ALA A 8 11.51 14.30 -7.48
C ALA A 8 11.53 14.70 -5.99
N ALA A 9 12.22 15.78 -5.60
CA ALA A 9 12.27 16.21 -4.20
C ALA A 9 10.97 16.90 -3.76
N GLU A 10 10.30 17.58 -4.68
CA GLU A 10 8.97 18.16 -4.45
C GLU A 10 7.92 17.05 -4.34
N ASP A 11 7.95 16.10 -5.28
CA ASP A 11 7.02 14.97 -5.30
C ASP A 11 7.14 14.10 -4.04
N LEU A 12 8.37 13.85 -3.56
CA LEU A 12 8.61 13.15 -2.30
C LEU A 12 8.02 13.91 -1.10
N ARG A 13 8.19 15.24 -1.06
CA ARG A 13 7.64 16.06 0.03
C ARG A 13 6.13 16.05 0.01
N ARG A 14 5.54 16.19 -1.17
CA ARG A 14 4.09 16.14 -1.38
C ARG A 14 3.51 14.78 -1.01
N LEU A 15 4.14 13.69 -1.46
CA LEU A 15 3.73 12.34 -1.12
C LEU A 15 3.83 12.09 0.39
N SER A 16 4.90 12.55 1.04
CA SER A 16 5.07 12.45 2.48
C SER A 16 3.94 13.15 3.25
N ALA A 17 3.54 14.36 2.83
CA ALA A 17 2.41 15.07 3.42
C ALA A 17 1.09 14.30 3.23
N LEU A 18 0.83 13.77 2.03
CA LEU A 18 -0.37 12.96 1.76
C LEU A 18 -0.41 11.69 2.62
N ILE A 19 0.73 11.00 2.77
CA ILE A 19 0.83 9.79 3.61
C ILE A 19 0.58 10.13 5.09
N ALA A 20 1.06 11.27 5.58
CA ALA A 20 0.83 11.70 6.96
C ALA A 20 -0.66 12.00 7.24
N GLU A 21 -1.38 12.55 6.26
CA GLU A 21 -2.80 12.92 6.39
C GLU A 21 -3.75 11.75 6.14
N LEU A 22 -3.40 10.84 5.22
CA LEU A 22 -4.26 9.76 4.75
C LEU A 22 -4.87 8.91 5.87
N PRO A 23 -4.14 8.44 6.90
CA PRO A 23 -4.73 7.62 7.96
C PRO A 23 -5.85 8.34 8.70
N GLN A 24 -5.69 9.63 8.97
CA GLN A 24 -6.71 10.41 9.67
C GLN A 24 -7.97 10.60 8.82
N VAL A 25 -7.80 10.79 7.51
CA VAL A 25 -8.93 10.88 6.56
C VAL A 25 -9.66 9.55 6.48
N VAL A 26 -8.92 8.44 6.32
CA VAL A 26 -9.47 7.08 6.27
C VAL A 26 -10.19 6.73 7.57
N ASP A 27 -9.63 7.07 8.74
CA ASP A 27 -10.25 6.83 10.04
C ASP A 27 -11.60 7.57 10.14
N ARG A 28 -11.67 8.84 9.71
CA ARG A 28 -12.91 9.63 9.70
C ARG A 28 -13.96 9.06 8.74
N VAL A 29 -13.56 8.71 7.52
CA VAL A 29 -14.48 8.13 6.50
C VAL A 29 -15.00 6.77 6.96
N SER A 30 -14.13 5.94 7.54
CA SER A 30 -14.48 4.63 8.08
C SER A 30 -15.42 4.74 9.28
N ALA A 31 -15.14 5.65 10.21
CA ALA A 31 -15.99 5.91 11.37
C ALA A 31 -17.38 6.41 10.96
N ALA A 32 -17.45 7.23 9.90
CA ALA A 32 -18.71 7.69 9.32
C ALA A 32 -19.44 6.61 8.48
N ARG A 33 -18.84 5.43 8.28
CA ARG A 33 -19.32 4.37 7.36
C ARG A 33 -19.53 4.86 5.93
N GLN A 34 -18.72 5.81 5.49
CA GLN A 34 -18.81 6.45 4.18
C GLN A 34 -17.84 5.86 3.15
N SER A 35 -17.13 4.78 3.48
CA SER A 35 -16.19 4.13 2.56
C SER A 35 -16.85 3.69 1.25
N GLY A 36 -18.15 3.36 1.26
CA GLY A 36 -18.92 3.03 0.06
C GLY A 36 -19.23 4.21 -0.87
N GLN A 37 -18.85 5.44 -0.51
CA GLN A 37 -18.94 6.61 -1.40
C GLN A 37 -17.72 6.74 -2.32
N LEU A 38 -16.64 6.02 -2.03
CA LEU A 38 -15.47 5.95 -2.89
C LEU A 38 -15.77 5.04 -4.08
N SER A 39 -15.46 5.50 -5.27
CA SER A 39 -15.59 4.69 -6.48
C SER A 39 -14.57 3.55 -6.49
N GLU A 40 -14.87 2.48 -7.21
CA GLU A 40 -13.96 1.34 -7.40
C GLU A 40 -12.61 1.79 -8.01
N ILE A 41 -12.64 2.79 -8.88
CA ILE A 41 -11.44 3.36 -9.52
C ILE A 41 -10.54 4.03 -8.48
N GLU A 42 -11.11 4.80 -7.55
CA GLU A 42 -10.36 5.48 -6.49
C GLU A 42 -9.72 4.48 -5.53
N ILE A 43 -10.47 3.45 -5.12
CA ILE A 43 -9.95 2.38 -4.25
C ILE A 43 -8.83 1.61 -4.96
N SER A 44 -9.03 1.26 -6.24
CA SER A 44 -8.02 0.56 -7.04
C SER A 44 -6.73 1.37 -7.16
N ALA A 45 -6.84 2.67 -7.44
CA ALA A 45 -5.68 3.56 -7.53
C ALA A 45 -4.90 3.65 -6.20
N LEU A 46 -5.61 3.76 -5.07
CA LEU A 46 -4.99 3.79 -3.75
C LEU A 46 -4.24 2.50 -3.43
N VAL A 47 -4.88 1.35 -3.67
CA VAL A 47 -4.27 0.03 -3.44
C VAL A 47 -3.03 -0.16 -4.31
N ALA A 48 -3.13 0.18 -5.60
CA ALA A 48 -2.00 0.06 -6.53
C ALA A 48 -0.82 0.97 -6.12
N ALA A 49 -1.09 2.20 -5.69
CA ALA A 49 -0.06 3.12 -5.23
C ALA A 49 0.63 2.63 -3.95
N ALA A 50 -0.14 2.16 -2.96
CA ALA A 50 0.39 1.63 -1.72
C ALA A 50 1.22 0.35 -1.96
N ALA A 51 0.71 -0.57 -2.78
CA ALA A 51 1.42 -1.80 -3.15
C ALA A 51 2.73 -1.50 -3.86
N ARG A 52 2.75 -0.56 -4.81
CA ARG A 52 3.97 -0.16 -5.52
C ARG A 52 5.01 0.46 -4.59
N LEU A 53 4.57 1.34 -3.68
CA LEU A 53 5.47 1.96 -2.70
C LEU A 53 6.06 0.93 -1.74
N PHE A 54 5.22 0.01 -1.25
CA PHE A 54 5.66 -1.07 -0.38
C PHE A 54 6.64 -2.02 -1.09
N ALA A 55 6.34 -2.42 -2.33
CA ALA A 55 7.20 -3.30 -3.12
C ALA A 55 8.57 -2.66 -3.41
N ASP A 56 8.61 -1.40 -3.86
CA ASP A 56 9.89 -0.69 -4.10
C ASP A 56 10.71 -0.55 -2.81
N ARG A 57 10.05 -0.31 -1.66
CA ARG A 57 10.74 -0.24 -0.36
C ARG A 57 11.33 -1.59 0.05
N MET A 58 10.61 -2.68 -0.14
CA MET A 58 11.07 -4.03 0.22
C MET A 58 12.15 -4.55 -0.74
N ASP A 59 12.07 -4.22 -2.03
CA ASP A 59 13.08 -4.60 -3.02
C ASP A 59 14.44 -3.94 -2.73
N ARG A 60 14.42 -2.67 -2.31
CA ARG A 60 15.65 -1.92 -1.97
C ARG A 60 16.35 -2.40 -0.71
N ASP A 61 15.59 -2.86 0.28
CA ASP A 61 16.13 -3.33 1.55
C ASP A 61 15.24 -4.47 2.09
N PRO A 62 15.54 -5.70 1.68
CA PRO A 62 14.77 -6.90 2.06
C PRO A 62 14.80 -7.20 3.56
N ALA A 63 15.76 -6.64 4.30
CA ALA A 63 15.86 -6.79 5.75
C ALA A 63 14.96 -5.81 6.52
N THR A 64 14.23 -4.95 5.81
CA THR A 64 13.34 -3.97 6.43
C THR A 64 12.23 -4.66 7.19
N VAL A 65 12.19 -4.39 8.49
CA VAL A 65 11.03 -4.70 9.32
C VAL A 65 10.21 -3.43 9.44
N LEU A 66 9.04 -3.40 8.79
CA LEU A 66 8.06 -2.34 8.99
C LEU A 66 7.24 -2.68 10.23
N ASP A 67 7.31 -1.81 11.24
CA ASP A 67 6.44 -1.91 12.39
C ASP A 67 5.06 -1.35 12.03
N VAL A 68 4.10 -2.23 11.76
CA VAL A 68 2.71 -1.87 11.52
C VAL A 68 1.92 -2.17 12.79
N PRO A 69 1.42 -1.13 13.50
CA PRO A 69 0.69 -1.33 14.74
C PRO A 69 -0.54 -2.23 14.55
N PRO A 70 -0.86 -3.11 15.51
CA PRO A 70 -1.95 -4.10 15.37
C PRO A 70 -3.35 -3.45 15.31
N ASP A 71 -3.51 -2.23 15.81
CA ASP A 71 -4.72 -1.41 15.65
C ASP A 71 -4.88 -0.86 14.22
N ARG A 72 -3.80 -0.83 13.44
CA ARG A 72 -3.77 -0.35 12.05
C ARG A 72 -3.88 -1.47 11.02
N LEU A 73 -3.23 -2.61 11.28
CA LEU A 73 -3.35 -3.81 10.44
C LEU A 73 -3.12 -5.06 11.28
N ASN A 74 -4.21 -5.71 11.72
CA ASN A 74 -4.10 -7.00 12.40
C ASN A 74 -3.99 -8.17 11.41
N ALA A 75 -3.65 -9.35 11.92
CA ALA A 75 -3.48 -10.57 11.11
C ALA A 75 -4.73 -10.93 10.28
N THR A 76 -5.93 -10.74 10.81
CA THR A 76 -7.17 -11.00 10.07
C THR A 76 -7.33 -10.04 8.90
N GLN A 77 -7.11 -8.74 9.12
CA GLN A 77 -7.15 -7.73 8.06
C GLN A 77 -6.08 -7.98 7.00
N ALA A 78 -4.87 -8.36 7.41
CA ALA A 78 -3.79 -8.72 6.50
C ALA A 78 -4.16 -9.92 5.61
N VAL A 79 -4.70 -11.00 6.19
CA VAL A 79 -5.14 -12.18 5.42
C VAL A 79 -6.29 -11.84 4.47
N MET A 80 -7.26 -11.03 4.92
CA MET A 80 -8.36 -10.57 4.07
C MET A 80 -7.86 -9.72 2.91
N LEU A 81 -6.90 -8.83 3.15
CA LEU A 81 -6.25 -8.02 2.11
C LEU A 81 -5.49 -8.91 1.12
N ILE A 82 -4.68 -9.87 1.60
CA ILE A 82 -3.97 -10.82 0.75
C ILE A 82 -4.95 -11.58 -0.15
N LYS A 83 -6.03 -12.11 0.42
CA LYS A 83 -7.09 -12.80 -0.33
C LYS A 83 -7.69 -11.90 -1.41
N ALA A 84 -8.06 -10.66 -1.05
CA ALA A 84 -8.63 -9.72 -2.00
C ALA A 84 -7.66 -9.36 -3.13
N LEU A 85 -6.37 -9.17 -2.81
CA LEU A 85 -5.34 -8.90 -3.81
C LEU A 85 -5.15 -10.09 -4.76
N MET A 86 -5.15 -11.31 -4.23
CA MET A 86 -5.06 -12.54 -5.02
C MET A 86 -6.25 -12.67 -6.00
N GLU A 87 -7.46 -12.38 -5.54
CA GLU A 87 -8.66 -12.38 -6.38
C GLU A 87 -8.60 -11.32 -7.49
N VAL A 88 -8.14 -10.10 -7.18
CA VAL A 88 -8.03 -9.00 -8.15
C VAL A 88 -6.92 -9.22 -9.19
N THR A 89 -5.85 -9.92 -8.81
CA THR A 89 -4.69 -10.19 -9.67
C THR A 89 -4.72 -11.56 -10.34
N ASP A 90 -5.77 -12.34 -10.12
CA ASP A 90 -5.92 -13.72 -10.59
C ASP A 90 -4.75 -14.64 -10.16
N ILE A 91 -4.16 -14.36 -8.99
CA ILE A 91 -3.11 -15.20 -8.40
C ILE A 91 -3.77 -16.28 -7.55
N ASN A 92 -3.46 -17.54 -7.81
CA ASN A 92 -3.87 -18.64 -6.95
C ASN A 92 -2.78 -18.98 -5.91
N LEU A 93 -3.18 -19.66 -4.82
CA LEU A 93 -2.28 -20.07 -3.73
C LEU A 93 -1.14 -20.99 -4.20
N PHE A 94 -1.35 -21.74 -5.28
CA PHE A 94 -0.36 -22.65 -5.82
C PHE A 94 0.77 -21.90 -6.53
N ASP A 95 0.45 -20.89 -7.34
CA ASP A 95 1.43 -20.00 -7.98
C ASP A 95 2.26 -19.25 -6.93
N LEU A 96 1.61 -18.80 -5.86
CA LEU A 96 2.30 -18.18 -4.73
C LEU A 96 3.31 -19.14 -4.07
N ALA A 97 2.91 -20.40 -3.84
CA ALA A 97 3.80 -21.42 -3.28
C ALA A 97 4.99 -21.75 -4.20
N ILE A 98 4.78 -21.73 -5.52
CA ILE A 98 5.86 -21.90 -6.51
C ILE A 98 6.85 -20.73 -6.44
N TRP A 99 6.37 -19.48 -6.32
CA TRP A 99 7.26 -18.32 -6.21
C TRP A 99 8.09 -18.34 -4.93
N TYR A 100 7.50 -18.65 -3.77
CA TYR A 100 8.25 -18.75 -2.52
C TYR A 100 9.34 -19.83 -2.58
N ARG A 101 9.08 -20.95 -3.27
CA ARG A 101 10.09 -22.01 -3.47
C ARG A 101 11.23 -21.58 -4.39
N ARG A 102 11.00 -20.64 -5.32
CA ARG A 102 12.01 -20.14 -6.26
C ARG A 102 12.82 -18.96 -5.72
N ALA A 103 12.28 -18.23 -4.75
CA ALA A 103 12.92 -17.08 -4.12
C ALA A 103 13.76 -17.42 -2.89
N GLY A 104 13.55 -18.61 -2.30
CA GLY A 104 14.44 -19.21 -1.29
C GLY A 104 15.48 -20.11 -1.92
#